data_AF-Q0RSH1-F1
#
_entry.id   AF-Q0RSH1-F1
#
_cell.length_a   1.000
_cell.length_b   1.000
_cell.length_c   1.000
_cell.angle_alpha   90.00
_cell.angle_beta   90.00
_cell.angle_gamma   90.00
#
_symmetry.space_group_name_H-M   'P 1'
#
loop_
_entity.id
_entity.type
_entity.pdbx_description
1 polymer ?
#
loop_
_entity_poly.entity_id
_entity_poly.type
_entity_poly.pdbx_seq_one_letter_code
_entity_poly.pdbx_strand_id
1 'polypeptide(L)'
;MARICDGPVEIGLLLVVPEVYSEQTGGALWWRRWSAGRHAAMLYLVLPGSEISFTDTIVIPDDLPEELDDWDLGRLRFVGEIYHLRWLDEYESRRLAVEKFGMAAQS
;
A
#
# COMPACT_ATOMS: atom_id res chain seq x y z
N MET A 1 -0.85 1.43 -9.06
CA MET A 1 -0.66 2.71 -8.33
C MET A 1 -1.89 3.57 -8.52
N ALA A 2 -2.19 4.47 -7.58
CA ALA A 2 -3.31 5.40 -7.67
C ALA A 2 -2.89 6.83 -7.25
N ARG A 3 -3.64 7.82 -7.75
CA ARG A 3 -3.67 9.17 -7.17
C ARG A 3 -4.65 9.18 -5.99
N ILE A 4 -4.23 9.79 -4.89
CA ILE A 4 -5.07 10.04 -3.71
C ILE A 4 -5.71 11.42 -3.89
N CYS A 5 -7.03 11.50 -3.75
CA CYS A 5 -7.79 12.73 -3.93
C CYS A 5 -8.68 13.00 -2.72
N ASP A 6 -8.69 14.26 -2.28
CA ASP A 6 -9.69 14.80 -1.36
C ASP A 6 -10.68 15.66 -2.18
N GLY A 7 -11.86 15.12 -2.41
CA GLY A 7 -12.82 15.64 -3.39
C GLY A 7 -12.16 15.81 -4.78
N PRO A 8 -12.18 17.02 -5.37
CA PRO A 8 -11.58 17.26 -6.69
C PRO A 8 -10.06 17.46 -6.65
N VAL A 9 -9.45 17.55 -5.47
CA VAL A 9 -8.03 17.92 -5.30
C VAL A 9 -7.18 16.66 -5.19
N GLU A 10 -6.15 16.56 -6.03
CA GLU A 10 -5.11 15.54 -5.88
C GLU A 10 -4.16 15.95 -4.74
N ILE A 11 -4.03 15.09 -3.74
CA ILE A 11 -3.23 15.35 -2.54
C ILE A 11 -2.04 14.41 -2.40
N GLY A 12 -1.93 13.40 -3.27
CA GLY A 12 -0.83 12.45 -3.19
C GLY A 12 -0.92 11.24 -4.10
N LEU A 13 -0.05 10.27 -3.84
CA LEU A 13 0.09 9.03 -4.58
C LEU A 13 0.13 7.83 -3.63
N LEU A 14 -0.51 6.74 -4.06
CA LEU A 14 -0.52 5.45 -3.39
C LEU A 14 0.10 4.39 -4.31
N LEU A 15 1.17 3.76 -3.85
CA LEU A 15 1.72 2.54 -4.43
C LEU A 15 1.32 1.33 -3.56
N VAL A 16 0.65 0.36 -4.16
CA VAL A 16 0.29 -0.92 -3.54
C VAL A 16 1.21 -2.00 -4.11
N VAL A 17 1.89 -2.74 -3.24
CA VAL A 17 2.80 -3.84 -3.61
C VAL A 17 2.33 -5.12 -2.91
N PRO A 18 1.95 -6.17 -3.64
CA PRO A 18 1.63 -7.47 -3.04
C PRO A 18 2.84 -8.04 -2.28
N GLU A 19 2.59 -8.63 -1.12
CA GLU A 19 3.64 -9.15 -0.22
C GLU A 19 3.20 -10.49 0.39
N VAL A 20 4.17 -11.31 0.82
CA VAL A 20 3.92 -12.56 1.56
C VAL A 20 4.19 -12.36 3.04
N TYR A 21 3.11 -12.23 3.79
CA TYR A 21 3.16 -12.06 5.23
C TYR A 21 3.26 -13.40 5.95
N SER A 22 4.13 -13.48 6.96
CA SER A 22 4.27 -14.63 7.85
C SER A 22 4.59 -14.17 9.26
N GLU A 23 3.95 -14.79 10.25
CA GLU A 23 4.16 -14.47 11.66
C GLU A 23 5.12 -15.45 12.31
N GLN A 24 5.93 -14.97 13.25
CA GLN A 24 6.77 -15.87 14.03
C GLN A 24 5.91 -16.63 15.05
N THR A 25 5.71 -17.93 14.83
CA THR A 25 4.89 -18.81 15.69
C THR A 25 5.71 -19.55 16.75
N GLY A 26 7.03 -19.31 16.81
CA GLY A 26 7.92 -19.89 17.81
C GLY A 26 9.40 -19.85 17.42
N GLY A 27 10.22 -20.54 18.19
CA GLY A 27 11.67 -20.64 17.97
C GLY A 27 12.47 -20.32 19.22
N ALA A 28 13.79 -20.40 19.10
CA ALA A 28 14.76 -20.02 20.13
C ALA A 28 16.00 -19.45 19.46
N LEU A 29 16.65 -18.42 20.03
CA LEU A 29 17.92 -17.77 19.63
C LEU A 29 18.34 -17.92 18.14
N TRP A 30 18.84 -19.09 17.74
CA TRP A 30 19.34 -19.41 16.39
C TRP A 30 18.35 -20.05 15.40
N TRP A 31 17.09 -20.32 15.77
CA TRP A 31 16.06 -20.84 14.87
C TRP A 31 14.70 -20.19 15.12
N ARG A 32 13.95 -19.96 14.04
CA ARG A 32 12.59 -19.39 14.08
C ARG A 32 11.63 -20.34 13.38
N ARG A 33 10.42 -20.46 13.93
CA ARG A 33 9.28 -21.10 13.27
C ARG A 33 8.32 -20.01 12.82
N TRP A 34 7.90 -20.09 11.57
CA TRP A 34 6.99 -19.14 10.95
C TRP A 34 5.65 -19.81 10.66
N SER A 35 4.57 -19.03 10.58
CA SER A 35 3.30 -19.49 10.03
C SER A 35 3.45 -19.85 8.55
N ALA A 36 2.41 -20.46 7.96
CA ALA A 36 2.30 -20.48 6.51
C ALA A 36 2.20 -19.03 5.97
N GLY A 37 2.74 -18.80 4.78
CA GLY A 37 2.65 -17.51 4.10
C GLY A 37 1.22 -17.18 3.69
N ARG A 38 0.83 -15.93 3.91
CA ARG A 38 -0.48 -15.39 3.54
C ARG A 38 -0.29 -14.12 2.71
N HIS A 39 -1.26 -13.79 1.87
CA HIS A 39 -1.20 -12.58 1.06
C HIS A 39 -1.45 -11.34 1.92
N ALA A 40 -0.57 -10.37 1.78
CA ALA A 40 -0.66 -9.03 2.35
C ALA A 40 -0.38 -7.99 1.26
N ALA A 41 -0.48 -6.72 1.61
CA ALA A 41 -0.08 -5.63 0.74
C ALA A 41 0.74 -4.59 1.50
N MET A 42 1.90 -4.23 0.96
CA MET A 42 2.64 -3.07 1.41
C MET A 42 2.12 -1.83 0.67
N LEU A 43 1.80 -0.79 1.43
CA LEU A 43 1.36 0.50 0.92
C LEU A 43 2.49 1.50 1.11
N TYR A 44 2.80 2.25 0.06
CA TYR A 44 3.66 3.42 0.13
C TYR A 44 2.87 4.64 -0.29
N LEU A 45 2.89 5.68 0.54
CA LEU A 45 2.12 6.91 0.37
C LEU A 45 3.06 8.09 0.27
N VAL A 46 2.81 8.95 -0.73
CA VAL A 46 3.44 10.27 -0.88
C VAL A 46 2.33 11.30 -0.76
N LEU A 47 2.36 12.12 0.29
CA LEU A 47 1.31 13.10 0.64
C LEU A 47 1.90 14.52 0.74
N PRO A 48 2.25 15.15 -0.41
CA PRO A 48 2.81 16.48 -0.43
C PRO A 48 1.83 17.50 0.15
N GLY A 49 2.26 18.23 1.19
CA GLY A 49 1.43 19.21 1.89
C GLY A 49 0.85 18.71 3.22
N SER A 50 1.03 17.44 3.57
CA SER A 50 0.80 16.94 4.93
C SER A 50 2.07 17.02 5.79
N GLU A 51 1.92 16.88 7.11
CA GLU A 51 3.05 16.82 8.05
C GLU A 51 3.97 15.62 7.76
N ILE A 52 3.40 14.54 7.20
CA ILE A 52 4.11 13.31 6.84
C ILE A 52 4.13 13.19 5.31
N SER A 53 5.15 13.78 4.70
CA SER A 53 5.27 13.82 3.23
C SER A 53 5.43 12.44 2.57
N PHE A 54 5.93 11.46 3.33
CA PHE A 54 6.09 10.07 2.90
C PHE A 54 5.87 9.12 4.07
N THR A 55 5.14 8.03 3.84
CA THR A 55 4.97 6.96 4.83
C THR A 55 4.67 5.63 4.15
N ASP A 56 4.97 4.54 4.83
CA ASP A 56 4.64 3.18 4.44
C ASP A 56 3.87 2.46 5.54
N THR A 57 3.02 1.53 5.16
CA THR A 57 2.29 0.66 6.07
C THR A 57 1.96 -0.67 5.41
N ILE A 58 1.71 -1.69 6.22
CA ILE A 58 1.30 -3.01 5.74
C ILE A 58 -0.18 -3.23 6.04
N VAL A 59 -0.92 -3.69 5.03
CA VAL A 59 -2.24 -4.28 5.20
C VAL A 59 -2.03 -5.77 5.42
N ILE A 60 -2.28 -6.21 6.64
CA ILE A 60 -2.10 -7.61 7.03
C ILE A 60 -3.21 -8.48 6.40
N PRO A 61 -3.00 -9.81 6.31
CA PRO A 61 -3.92 -10.70 5.61
C PRO A 61 -5.35 -10.72 6.15
N ASP A 62 -5.57 -10.38 7.42
CA ASP A 62 -6.90 -10.38 8.04
C ASP A 62 -7.72 -9.15 7.62
N ASP A 63 -7.05 -8.01 7.37
CA ASP A 63 -7.70 -6.76 6.95
C ASP A 63 -7.76 -6.62 5.42
N LEU A 64 -6.90 -7.35 4.70
CA LEU A 64 -6.76 -7.26 3.25
C LEU A 64 -8.07 -7.41 2.46
N PRO A 65 -9.01 -8.33 2.80
CA PRO A 65 -10.26 -8.45 2.04
C PRO A 65 -11.10 -7.18 2.06
N GLU A 66 -11.23 -6.51 3.21
CA GLU A 66 -12.02 -5.28 3.32
C GLU A 66 -11.35 -4.11 2.60
N GLU A 67 -10.02 -4.03 2.69
CA GLU A 67 -9.25 -3.03 1.94
C GLU A 67 -9.40 -3.22 0.43
N LEU A 68 -9.33 -4.45 -0.07
CA LEU A 68 -9.53 -4.75 -1.50
C LEU A 68 -10.93 -4.32 -1.99
N ASP A 69 -11.98 -4.57 -1.21
CA ASP A 69 -13.34 -4.14 -1.54
C ASP A 69 -13.44 -2.60 -1.64
N ASP A 70 -12.78 -1.88 -0.74
CA ASP A 70 -12.73 -0.41 -0.78
C ASP A 70 -11.91 0.11 -1.97
N TRP A 71 -10.80 -0.53 -2.27
CA TRP A 71 -9.91 -0.17 -3.38
C TRP A 71 -10.59 -0.37 -4.74
N ASP A 72 -11.36 -1.44 -4.90
CA ASP A 72 -12.20 -1.70 -6.08
C ASP A 72 -13.30 -0.64 -6.23
N LEU A 73 -13.77 -0.08 -5.11
CA LEU A 73 -14.70 1.05 -5.08
C LEU A 73 -14.01 2.42 -5.18
N GLY A 74 -12.69 2.46 -5.38
CA GLY A 74 -11.92 3.69 -5.51
C GLY A 74 -11.84 4.48 -4.21
N ARG A 75 -11.74 3.80 -3.06
CA ARG A 75 -11.62 4.39 -1.73
C ARG A 75 -10.31 3.97 -1.06
N LEU A 76 -9.77 4.85 -0.23
CA LEU A 76 -8.65 4.57 0.67
C LEU A 76 -9.03 5.05 2.07
N ARG A 77 -9.01 4.15 3.05
CA ARG A 77 -9.10 4.53 4.46
C ARG A 77 -7.71 4.77 5.00
N PHE A 78 -7.44 5.99 5.45
CA PHE A 78 -6.12 6.33 5.98
C PHE A 78 -6.23 7.35 7.12
N VAL A 79 -5.70 6.98 8.29
CA VAL A 79 -5.71 7.81 9.52
C VAL A 79 -7.12 8.29 9.89
N GLY A 80 -8.11 7.38 9.79
CA GLY A 80 -9.51 7.66 10.15
C GLY A 80 -10.32 8.41 9.09
N GLU A 81 -9.71 8.82 7.99
CA GLU A 81 -10.36 9.52 6.88
C GLU A 81 -10.54 8.62 5.66
N ILE A 82 -11.48 8.98 4.79
CA ILE A 82 -11.73 8.28 3.52
C ILE A 82 -11.36 9.20 2.36
N TYR A 83 -10.41 8.75 1.53
CA TYR A 83 -9.98 9.44 0.33
C TYR A 83 -10.44 8.72 -0.93
N HIS A 84 -10.55 9.45 -2.04
CA HIS A 84 -10.83 8.87 -3.34
C HIS A 84 -9.54 8.42 -4.02
N LEU A 85 -9.57 7.24 -4.60
CA LEU A 85 -8.50 6.70 -5.44
C LEU A 85 -8.87 6.84 -6.91
N ARG A 86 -7.92 7.37 -7.68
CA ARG A 86 -7.94 7.29 -9.14
C ARG A 86 -6.79 6.39 -9.59
N TRP A 87 -7.13 5.15 -9.93
CA TRP A 87 -6.17 4.17 -10.42
C TRP A 87 -5.48 4.65 -11.70
N LEU A 88 -4.17 4.52 -11.72
CA LEU A 88 -3.34 4.86 -12.87
C LEU A 88 -3.29 3.69 -13.85
N ASP A 89 -3.06 4.00 -15.11
CA ASP A 89 -2.69 2.97 -16.07
C ASP A 89 -1.29 2.39 -15.76
N GLU A 90 -0.97 1.27 -16.41
CA GLU A 90 0.28 0.54 -16.19
C GLU A 90 1.53 1.40 -16.47
N TYR A 91 1.48 2.23 -17.51
CA TYR A 91 2.62 3.04 -17.93
C TYR A 91 2.89 4.16 -16.92
N GLU A 92 1.85 4.93 -16.57
CA GLU A 92 1.94 5.97 -15.54
C GLU A 92 2.38 5.38 -14.20
N SER A 93 1.80 4.24 -13.82
CA SER A 93 2.15 3.52 -12.59
C SER A 93 3.62 3.14 -12.56
N ARG A 94 4.16 2.55 -13.64
CA ARG A 94 5.57 2.13 -13.71
C ARG A 94 6.52 3.32 -13.66
N ARG A 95 6.21 4.40 -14.39
CA ARG A 95 7.02 5.62 -14.43
C ARG A 95 7.09 6.28 -13.05
N LEU A 96 5.94 6.46 -12.40
CA LEU A 96 5.87 7.12 -11.10
C LEU A 96 6.39 6.26 -9.95
N ALA A 97 6.34 4.93 -10.05
CA ALA A 97 6.98 4.03 -9.07
C ALA A 97 8.48 4.30 -8.96
N VAL A 98 9.15 4.43 -10.10
CA VAL A 98 10.58 4.73 -10.15
C VAL A 98 10.83 6.16 -9.68
N GLU A 99 10.07 7.13 -10.18
CA GLU A 99 10.30 8.56 -9.91
C GLU A 99 10.05 8.94 -8.44
N LYS A 100 8.97 8.44 -7.83
CA LYS A 100 8.51 8.88 -6.51
C LYS A 100 8.90 7.94 -5.38
N PHE A 101 9.04 6.65 -5.68
CA PHE A 101 9.30 5.62 -4.68
C PHE A 101 10.67 4.94 -4.86
N GLY A 102 11.39 5.23 -5.95
CA GLY A 102 12.66 4.56 -6.26
C GLY A 102 12.50 3.08 -6.61
N MET A 103 11.28 2.61 -6.89
CA MET A 103 10.97 1.21 -7.13
C MET A 103 10.76 0.95 -8.62
N ALA A 104 11.56 0.05 -9.19
CA ALA A 104 11.21 -0.57 -10.47
C ALA A 104 10.06 -1.55 -10.20
N ALA A 105 8.89 -1.30 -10.78
CA ALA A 105 7.76 -2.23 -10.67
C ALA A 105 8.23 -3.63 -11.12
N GLN A 106 8.22 -4.60 -10.21
CA GLN A 106 8.50 -5.99 -10.56
C GLN A 106 7.35 -6.48 -11.44
N SER A 107 7.70 -6.92 -12.65
CA SER A 107 6.82 -7.46 -13.69
C SER A 107 6.25 -8.82 -13.32
#